data_AF-A0A174GS29-F1
#
_entry.id   AF-A0A174GS29-F1
#
_cell.length_a   1.000
_cell.length_b   1.000
_cell.length_c   1.000
_cell.angle_alpha   90.00
_cell.angle_beta   90.00
_cell.angle_gamma   90.00
#
_symmetry.space_group_name_H-M   'P 1'
#
loop_
_entity.id
_entity.type
_entity.pdbx_description
1 polymer ?
#
loop_
_entity_poly.entity_id
_entity_poly.type
_entity_poly.pdbx_seq_one_letter_code
_entity_poly.pdbx_strand_id
1 'polypeptide(L)'
;MEYTLQIHNREYELPKKTLAVEEKIEKIKKLCRDSKITTRTQYENKLNFITEMVGEDNAKEIFESNDISNIAEMDLGEIDAAYRGVLDGFARPDREAVAKENLKVLGNPMIQQMLSIAEGMDKLQGALKEND
;
A
#
# COMPACT_ATOMS: atom_id res chain seq x y z
N MET A 1 10.64 5.67 11.24
CA MET A 1 9.43 5.17 10.55
C MET A 1 9.48 3.66 10.62
N GLU A 2 8.36 3.04 10.97
CA GLU A 2 8.20 1.59 10.97
C GLU A 2 7.48 1.20 9.68
N TYR A 3 7.95 0.12 9.06
CA TYR A 3 7.40 -0.42 7.82
C TYR A 3 6.92 -1.82 8.12
N THR A 4 5.67 -2.12 7.78
CA THR A 4 5.10 -3.44 8.07
C THR A 4 4.17 -3.90 6.96
N LEU A 5 4.17 -5.21 6.73
CA LEU A 5 3.21 -5.92 5.90
C LEU A 5 2.03 -6.33 6.78
N GLN A 6 0.83 -5.94 6.38
CA GLN A 6 -0.41 -6.41 7.00
C GLN A 6 -1.08 -7.45 6.09
N ILE A 7 -1.17 -8.69 6.55
CA ILE A 7 -1.80 -9.80 5.82
C ILE A 7 -2.35 -10.83 6.83
N HIS A 8 -3.49 -11.44 6.52
CA HIS A 8 -4.16 -12.43 7.40
C HIS A 8 -4.38 -11.96 8.85
N ASN A 9 -4.73 -10.67 9.02
CA ASN A 9 -4.84 -9.99 10.32
C ASN A 9 -3.57 -10.05 11.18
N ARG A 10 -2.41 -10.36 10.59
CA ARG A 10 -1.08 -10.31 11.20
C ARG A 10 -0.27 -9.18 10.62
N GLU A 11 0.75 -8.80 11.36
CA GLU A 11 1.69 -7.75 11.00
C GLU A 11 3.10 -8.32 11.02
N TYR A 12 3.79 -8.18 9.88
CA TYR A 12 5.16 -8.64 9.72
C TYR A 12 6.07 -7.42 9.54
N GLU A 13 7.15 -7.36 10.30
CA GLU A 13 8.13 -6.29 10.17
C GLU A 13 8.82 -6.35 8.79
N LEU A 14 8.90 -5.20 8.14
CA LEU A 14 9.67 -5.02 6.91
C LEU A 14 11.00 -4.34 7.24
N PRO A 15 12.04 -4.55 6.42
CA PRO A 15 13.32 -3.89 6.61
C PRO A 15 13.16 -2.37 6.50
N LYS A 16 14.13 -1.64 7.05
CA LYS A 16 14.21 -0.19 6.85
C LYS A 16 14.27 0.11 5.36
N LYS A 17 13.45 1.06 4.91
CA LYS A 17 13.48 1.57 3.53
C LYS A 17 14.79 2.31 3.27
N THR A 18 15.78 1.58 2.76
CA THR A 18 17.06 2.11 2.29
C THR A 18 17.05 2.26 0.78
N LEU A 19 18.04 2.93 0.20
CA LEU A 19 18.19 3.01 -1.26
C LEU A 19 18.22 1.62 -1.90
N ALA A 20 18.92 0.66 -1.29
CA ALA A 20 18.98 -0.72 -1.77
C ALA A 20 17.60 -1.41 -1.77
N VAL A 21 16.74 -1.11 -0.81
CA VAL A 21 15.36 -1.61 -0.78
C VAL A 21 14.51 -0.93 -1.85
N GLU A 22 14.67 0.37 -2.08
CA GLU A 22 13.96 1.09 -3.15
C GLU A 22 14.35 0.57 -4.53
N GLU A 23 15.64 0.32 -4.78
CA GLU A 23 16.12 -0.26 -6.04
C GLU A 23 15.53 -1.67 -6.28
N LYS A 24 15.39 -2.48 -5.23
CA LYS A 24 14.70 -3.79 -5.31
C LYS A 24 13.23 -3.62 -5.67
N ILE A 25 12.54 -2.66 -5.05
CA ILE A 25 11.14 -2.32 -5.35
C ILE A 25 10.97 -1.88 -6.81
N GLU A 26 11.86 -1.01 -7.30
CA GLU A 26 11.82 -0.58 -8.70
C GLU A 26 12.08 -1.74 -9.66
N LYS A 27 13.05 -2.60 -9.34
CA LYS A 27 13.40 -3.77 -10.14
C LYS A 27 12.21 -4.72 -10.25
N ILE A 28 11.57 -5.09 -9.14
CA ILE A 28 10.43 -6.00 -9.17
C ILE A 28 9.23 -5.38 -9.91
N LYS A 29 8.96 -4.08 -9.73
CA LYS A 29 7.91 -3.36 -10.48
C LYS A 29 8.15 -3.39 -11.98
N LYS A 30 9.41 -3.26 -12.44
CA LYS A 30 9.77 -3.36 -13.85
C LYS A 30 9.57 -4.79 -14.37
N LEU A 31 10.05 -5.79 -13.62
CA LEU A 31 9.90 -7.21 -13.98
C LEU A 31 8.42 -7.61 -14.11
N CYS A 32 7.56 -7.22 -13.16
CA CYS A 32 6.14 -7.55 -13.21
C CYS A 32 5.37 -6.90 -14.38
N ARG A 33 5.94 -5.88 -15.04
CA ARG A 33 5.34 -5.23 -16.23
C ARG A 33 5.94 -5.74 -17.53
N ASP A 34 6.99 -6.54 -17.48
CA ASP A 34 7.65 -7.06 -18.66
C ASP A 34 6.80 -8.17 -19.29
N SER A 35 6.24 -7.89 -20.47
CA SER A 35 5.44 -8.85 -21.23
C SER A 35 6.26 -9.99 -21.83
N LYS A 36 7.60 -9.91 -21.79
CA LYS A 36 8.50 -10.94 -22.32
C LYS A 36 8.78 -12.08 -21.34
N ILE A 37 8.43 -11.92 -20.06
CA ILE A 37 8.63 -12.97 -19.06
C ILE A 37 7.38 -13.80 -18.85
N THR A 38 7.56 -15.10 -18.57
CA THR A 38 6.45 -16.02 -18.37
C THR A 38 5.70 -15.73 -17.07
N THR A 39 4.43 -16.15 -17.00
CA THR A 39 3.62 -16.06 -15.77
C THR A 39 4.33 -16.72 -14.59
N ARG A 40 4.91 -17.92 -14.77
CA ARG A 40 5.67 -18.62 -13.74
C ARG A 40 6.82 -17.75 -13.21
N THR A 41 7.63 -17.22 -14.10
CA THR A 41 8.76 -16.32 -13.74
C THR A 41 8.29 -15.06 -13.03
N GLN A 42 7.13 -14.49 -13.39
CA GLN A 42 6.57 -13.34 -12.67
C GLN A 42 6.26 -13.67 -11.21
N TYR A 43 5.61 -14.81 -10.96
CA TYR A 43 5.26 -15.22 -9.60
C TYR A 43 6.49 -15.66 -8.80
N GLU A 44 7.48 -16.33 -9.41
CA GLU A 44 8.75 -16.66 -8.75
C GLU A 44 9.48 -15.39 -8.30
N ASN A 45 9.50 -14.35 -9.14
CA ASN A 45 10.08 -13.06 -8.78
C ASN A 45 9.33 -12.38 -7.64
N LYS A 46 7.99 -12.42 -7.63
CA LYS A 46 7.18 -11.87 -6.52
C LYS A 46 7.46 -12.61 -5.23
N LEU A 47 7.48 -13.94 -5.26
CA LEU A 47 7.71 -14.77 -4.10
C LEU A 47 9.10 -14.54 -3.52
N ASN A 48 10.14 -14.55 -4.36
CA ASN A 48 11.51 -14.23 -3.93
C ASN A 48 11.60 -12.84 -3.30
N PHE A 49 10.95 -11.84 -3.90
CA PHE A 49 10.91 -10.49 -3.34
C PHE A 49 10.21 -10.45 -1.97
N ILE A 50 9.07 -11.12 -1.82
CA ILE A 50 8.35 -11.18 -0.53
C ILE A 50 9.22 -11.85 0.52
N THR A 51 9.77 -13.03 0.22
CA THR A 51 10.67 -13.79 1.11
C THR A 51 11.88 -12.97 1.52
N GLU A 52 12.47 -12.19 0.61
CA GLU A 52 13.59 -11.30 0.93
C GLU A 52 13.20 -10.14 1.87
N MET A 53 11.95 -9.67 1.79
CA MET A 53 11.47 -8.57 2.61
C MET A 53 11.00 -9.02 4.00
N VAL A 54 10.35 -10.18 4.11
CA VAL A 54 9.79 -10.66 5.39
C VAL A 54 10.66 -11.71 6.08
N GLY A 55 11.61 -12.32 5.38
CA GLY A 55 12.38 -13.47 5.84
C GLY A 55 11.70 -14.80 5.53
N GLU A 56 12.49 -15.87 5.48
CA GLU A 56 12.02 -17.20 5.06
C GLU A 56 10.95 -17.78 6.00
N ASP A 57 11.16 -17.65 7.32
CA ASP A 57 10.22 -18.18 8.32
C ASP A 57 8.85 -17.49 8.24
N ASN A 58 8.84 -16.16 8.15
CA ASN A 58 7.62 -15.39 7.98
C ASN A 58 6.94 -15.69 6.63
N ALA A 59 7.71 -15.91 5.56
CA ALA A 59 7.14 -16.26 4.26
C ALA A 59 6.44 -17.63 4.31
N LYS A 60 7.07 -18.64 4.94
CA LYS A 60 6.47 -19.95 5.16
C LYS A 60 5.18 -19.87 5.98
N GLU A 61 5.16 -19.01 6.99
CA GLU A 61 3.98 -18.75 7.81
C GLU A 61 2.86 -18.06 7.01
N ILE A 62 3.20 -17.02 6.24
CA ILE A 62 2.23 -16.27 5.42
C ILE A 62 1.52 -17.22 4.46
N PHE A 63 2.28 -18.00 3.70
CA PHE A 63 1.76 -18.88 2.65
C PHE A 63 1.33 -20.28 3.13
N GLU A 64 1.32 -20.51 4.44
CA GLU A 64 0.99 -21.80 5.06
C GLU A 64 1.72 -23.00 4.40
N SER A 65 2.96 -22.79 3.96
CA SER A 65 3.73 -23.75 3.16
C SER A 65 5.12 -23.94 3.73
N ASN A 66 5.51 -25.20 3.92
CA ASN A 66 6.87 -25.57 4.32
C ASN A 66 7.87 -25.52 3.16
N ASP A 67 7.38 -25.47 1.92
CA ASP A 67 8.19 -25.42 0.70
C ASP A 67 7.72 -24.27 -0.20
N ILE A 68 8.31 -23.10 0.03
CA ILE A 68 8.08 -21.90 -0.79
C ILE A 68 8.76 -21.98 -2.16
N SER A 69 9.47 -23.06 -2.51
CA SER A 69 10.02 -23.24 -3.86
C SER A 69 9.01 -23.87 -4.83
N ASN A 70 7.99 -24.55 -4.31
CA ASN A 70 6.98 -25.22 -5.13
C ASN A 70 5.81 -24.30 -5.50
N ILE A 71 6.07 -23.33 -6.38
CA ILE A 71 5.10 -22.32 -6.79
C ILE A 71 3.84 -22.88 -7.49
N ALA A 72 3.90 -24.12 -7.99
CA ALA A 72 2.78 -24.74 -8.71
C ALA A 72 1.58 -25.05 -7.79
N GLU A 73 1.83 -25.24 -6.51
CA GLU A 73 0.82 -25.60 -5.50
C GLU A 73 0.42 -24.39 -4.62
N MET A 74 0.98 -23.20 -4.88
CA MET A 74 0.72 -22.00 -4.09
C MET A 74 -0.47 -21.20 -4.62
N ASP A 75 -1.20 -20.54 -3.71
CA ASP A 75 -2.25 -19.59 -4.08
C ASP A 75 -1.62 -18.31 -4.68
N LEU A 76 -1.77 -18.15 -5.99
CA LEU A 76 -1.27 -16.99 -6.72
C LEU A 76 -1.93 -15.68 -6.29
N GLY A 77 -3.20 -15.72 -5.88
CA GLY A 77 -3.94 -14.57 -5.36
C GLY A 77 -3.36 -14.09 -4.03
N GLU A 78 -2.87 -15.02 -3.22
CA GLU A 78 -2.21 -14.73 -1.95
C GLU A 78 -0.80 -14.17 -2.14
N ILE A 79 -0.02 -14.72 -3.08
CA ILE A 79 1.27 -14.11 -3.50
C ILE A 79 1.05 -12.67 -3.97
N ASP A 80 -0.01 -12.44 -4.74
CA ASP A 80 -0.38 -11.12 -5.21
C ASP A 80 -0.79 -10.16 -4.09
N ALA A 81 -1.53 -10.65 -3.10
CA ALA A 81 -1.93 -9.89 -1.92
C ALA A 81 -0.71 -9.51 -1.07
N ALA A 82 0.17 -10.47 -0.77
CA ALA A 82 1.41 -10.26 -0.04
C ALA A 82 2.34 -9.28 -0.77
N TYR A 83 2.53 -9.44 -2.09
CA TYR A 83 3.33 -8.52 -2.90
C TYR A 83 2.81 -7.08 -2.81
N ARG A 84 1.50 -6.88 -3.01
CA ARG A 84 0.88 -5.55 -2.88
C ARG A 84 1.00 -5.02 -1.46
N GLY A 85 0.81 -5.86 -0.46
CA GLY A 85 0.93 -5.52 0.95
C GLY A 85 2.33 -5.05 1.33
N VAL A 86 3.38 -5.66 0.79
CA VAL A 86 4.77 -5.22 1.02
C VAL A 86 4.97 -3.82 0.42
N LEU A 87 4.54 -3.60 -0.82
CA LEU A 87 4.64 -2.28 -1.45
C LEU A 87 3.84 -1.21 -0.68
N ASP A 88 2.65 -1.58 -0.22
CA ASP A 88 1.77 -0.71 0.56
C ASP A 88 2.40 -0.37 1.92
N GLY A 89 3.00 -1.36 2.59
CA GLY A 89 3.74 -1.20 3.85
C GLY A 89 4.87 -0.17 3.75
N PHE A 90 5.60 -0.15 2.62
CA PHE A 90 6.62 0.87 2.37
C PHE A 90 6.07 2.26 2.05
N ALA A 91 4.83 2.37 1.55
CA ALA A 91 4.18 3.63 1.20
C ALA A 91 3.26 4.17 2.31
N ARG A 92 2.90 3.33 3.29
CA ARG A 92 1.98 3.68 4.37
C ARG A 92 2.45 4.86 5.22
N PRO A 93 3.72 4.93 5.68
CA PRO A 93 4.14 6.05 6.53
C PRO A 93 4.01 7.43 5.86
N ASP A 94 4.30 7.52 4.56
CA ASP A 94 4.18 8.78 3.80
C ASP A 94 2.71 9.17 3.64
N ARG A 95 1.84 8.21 3.31
CA ARG A 95 0.39 8.45 3.21
C ARG A 95 -0.21 8.88 4.55
N GLU A 96 0.19 8.23 5.64
CA GLU A 96 -0.24 8.62 6.99
C GLU A 96 0.26 10.01 7.39
N ALA A 97 1.49 10.38 7.01
CA ALA A 97 2.02 11.71 7.24
C ALA A 97 1.20 12.79 6.51
N VAL A 98 0.90 12.57 5.22
CA VAL A 98 0.05 13.46 4.42
C VAL A 98 -1.36 13.54 4.99
N ALA A 99 -1.96 12.40 5.38
CA ALA A 99 -3.29 12.38 5.99
C ALA A 99 -3.34 13.18 7.31
N LYS A 100 -2.31 13.02 8.17
CA LYS A 100 -2.18 13.78 9.42
C LYS A 100 -2.03 15.28 9.17
N GLU A 101 -1.30 15.68 8.13
CA GLU A 101 -1.18 17.09 7.75
C GLU A 101 -2.52 17.66 7.28
N ASN A 102 -3.24 16.93 6.42
CA ASN A 102 -4.56 17.33 5.93
C ASN A 102 -5.58 17.49 7.07
N LEU A 103 -5.57 16.58 8.06
CA LEU A 103 -6.43 16.68 9.24
C LEU A 103 -6.11 17.92 10.09
N LYS A 104 -4.83 18.31 10.21
CA LYS A 104 -4.46 19.55 10.90
C LYS A 104 -4.98 20.79 10.19
N VAL A 105 -4.96 20.80 8.85
CA VAL A 105 -5.51 21.89 8.04
C VAL A 105 -7.02 22.00 8.24
N LEU A 106 -7.74 20.88 8.23
CA LEU A 106 -9.19 20.85 8.49
C LEU A 106 -9.53 21.24 9.94
N GLY A 107 -8.70 20.88 10.91
CA GLY A 107 -8.87 21.29 12.31
C GLY A 107 -8.54 22.76 12.59
N ASN A 108 -8.04 23.52 11.61
CA ASN A 108 -7.72 24.93 11.78
C ASN A 108 -9.02 25.76 11.89
N PRO A 109 -9.24 26.50 13.00
CA PRO A 109 -10.45 27.29 13.22
C PRO A 109 -10.76 28.30 12.09
N MET A 110 -9.72 28.87 11.48
CA MET A 110 -9.87 29.83 10.38
C MET A 110 -10.39 29.16 9.10
N ILE A 111 -9.92 27.94 8.80
CA ILE A 111 -10.39 27.14 7.66
C ILE A 111 -11.84 26.69 7.90
N GLN A 112 -12.19 26.28 9.12
CA GLN A 112 -13.56 25.91 9.52
C GLN A 112 -14.54 27.08 9.38
N GLN A 113 -14.13 28.29 9.78
CA GLN A 113 -14.92 29.51 9.57
C GLN A 113 -15.13 29.81 8.08
N MET A 114 -14.08 29.70 7.26
CA MET A 114 -14.18 29.89 5.81
C MET A 114 -15.10 28.85 5.15
N LEU A 115 -15.01 27.58 5.54
CA LEU A 115 -15.91 26.52 5.05
C LEU A 115 -17.37 26.77 5.43
N SER A 116 -17.64 27.17 6.67
CA SER A 116 -18.98 27.51 7.13
C SER A 116 -19.58 28.71 6.38
N ILE A 117 -18.75 29.70 6.04
CA ILE A 117 -19.15 30.85 5.22
C ILE A 117 -19.49 30.38 3.80
N ALA A 118 -18.65 29.55 3.18
CA ALA A 118 -18.88 29.03 1.83
C ALA A 118 -20.16 28.19 1.74
N GLU A 119 -20.38 27.27 2.69
CA GLU A 119 -21.62 26.46 2.77
C GLU A 119 -22.87 27.33 2.96
N GLY A 120 -22.76 28.42 3.75
CA GLY A 120 -23.83 29.40 3.91
C GLY A 120 -24.16 30.13 2.61
N MET A 121 -23.14 30.48 1.82
CA MET A 121 -23.31 31.14 0.53
C MET A 121 -23.95 30.23 -0.53
N ASP A 122 -23.59 28.95 -0.58
CA ASP A 122 -24.19 27.98 -1.50
C ASP A 122 -25.68 27.74 -1.19
N LYS A 123 -26.05 27.64 0.09
CA LYS A 123 -27.46 27.52 0.51
C LYS A 123 -28.28 28.74 0.13
N LEU A 124 -27.70 29.95 0.28
CA LEU A 124 -28.34 31.20 -0.14
C LEU A 124 -28.53 31.26 -1.66
N GLN A 125 -27.52 30.85 -2.44
CA GLN A 125 -27.66 30.79 -3.90
C GLN A 125 -28.67 29.75 -4.38
N GLY A 126 -28.77 28.60 -3.72
CA GLY A 126 -29.79 27.59 -4.00
C GLY A 126 -31.20 28.11 -3.73
N ALA A 127 -31.42 28.73 -2.56
CA ALA A 127 -32.71 29.31 -2.18
C ALA A 127 -33.16 30.47 -3.09
N LEU A 128 -32.21 31.21 -3.66
CA LEU A 128 -32.51 32.27 -4.63
C LEU A 128 -32.92 31.71 -6.01
N LYS A 129 -32.46 30.51 -6.40
CA LYS A 129 -32.83 29.87 -7.67
C LYS A 129 -34.15 29.11 -7.64
N GLU A 130 -34.66 28.77 -6.46
CA GLU A 130 -35.95 28.09 -6.29
C GLU A 130 -37.14 29.05 -6.15
N ASN A 131 -36.89 30.37 -6.08
CA ASN A 131 -37.92 31.41 -5.94
C ASN A 131 -38.18 32.24 -7.23
N ASP A 132 -37.59 31.84 -8.37
CA ASP A 132 -37.89 32.32 -9.73
C ASP A 132 -38.67 31.26 -10.52
#